data_AF-E2BP91-F1
#
_entry.id   AF-E2BP91-F1
#
_cell.length_a   1.000
_cell.length_b   1.000
_cell.length_c   1.000
_cell.angle_alpha   90.00
_cell.angle_beta   90.00
_cell.angle_gamma   90.00
#
_symmetry.space_group_name_H-M   'P 1'
#
loop_
_entity.id
_entity.type
_entity.pdbx_description
1 polymer ?
#
loop_
_entity_poly.entity_id
_entity_poly.type
_entity_poly.pdbx_seq_one_letter_code
_entity_poly.pdbx_strand_id
1 'polypeptide(L)'
;MINLITCNRCSLISYCSKDHKILHLPEHRQICTAIEKFLKDHPQWLARRFTAEEWHEEQCKFYLTVANNLGRSLEEYEIQMFVFARTCFICHQQTGLYSCKRCLSADYCLEHKKEFEEQHPSSCNILTLWLNLEISNVQYESKVSSLKFMKLPDNDGPFNDMARFIEEYVQNRKGVWYDLDYIYSDYLSGPLSVYYGMYHAKLFNVLLTKSTYIIHIIAASRIERNGLPAWEILLHLFPNIQVLIVVLIGSKLQFEFGMQEICPRCVYNGKKFIYICSCITYNDYMANPIYRRANLIIAFQVLKLRNNCIKTMQSQDCPVLLTTMSQDTALEKVAEIQNILGTDICPVIGIKNKFMSLRPYRSIKYVYCRNAFLIIYETLKNTTSEIQSNSVCSTVCI
;
A
#
# COMPACT_ATOMS: atom_id res chain seq x y z
N MET A 1 -17.44 -7.45 -29.13
CA MET A 1 -17.96 -6.70 -27.96
C MET A 1 -18.37 -7.74 -26.93
N ILE A 2 -17.73 -7.77 -25.76
CA ILE A 2 -18.17 -8.67 -24.68
C ILE A 2 -19.41 -8.03 -24.06
N ASN A 3 -20.57 -8.65 -24.24
CA ASN A 3 -21.81 -8.19 -23.62
C ASN A 3 -21.83 -8.67 -22.16
N LEU A 4 -21.39 -7.82 -21.23
CA LEU A 4 -21.47 -8.10 -19.80
C LEU A 4 -22.93 -7.96 -19.31
N ILE A 5 -23.31 -8.83 -18.39
CA ILE A 5 -24.64 -8.85 -17.76
C ILE A 5 -24.55 -8.15 -16.41
N THR A 6 -25.10 -6.95 -16.30
CA THR A 6 -25.14 -6.21 -15.04
C THR A 6 -26.11 -6.84 -14.03
N CYS A 7 -25.79 -6.74 -12.73
CA CYS A 7 -26.72 -7.10 -11.67
C CYS A 7 -27.93 -6.15 -11.70
N ASN A 8 -29.12 -6.70 -11.92
CA ASN A 8 -30.36 -5.94 -12.09
C ASN A 8 -30.93 -5.36 -10.78
N ARG A 9 -30.33 -5.68 -9.62
CA ARG A 9 -30.73 -5.14 -8.31
C ARG A 9 -29.83 -3.99 -7.88
N CYS A 10 -28.52 -4.24 -7.79
CA CYS A 10 -27.57 -3.23 -7.31
C CYS A 10 -26.94 -2.39 -8.43
N SER A 11 -26.88 -2.88 -9.68
CA SER A 11 -26.20 -2.23 -10.82
C SER A 11 -24.68 -1.99 -10.67
N LEU A 12 -24.06 -2.37 -9.54
CA LEU A 12 -22.65 -2.11 -9.24
C LEU A 12 -21.66 -3.17 -9.74
N ILE A 13 -22.16 -4.33 -10.21
CA ILE A 13 -21.31 -5.43 -10.70
C ILE A 13 -21.86 -6.00 -12.00
N SER A 14 -20.97 -6.52 -12.85
CA SER A 14 -21.32 -7.14 -14.13
C SER A 14 -20.62 -8.48 -14.31
N TYR A 15 -21.26 -9.40 -15.03
CA TYR A 15 -20.85 -10.79 -15.21
C TYR A 15 -20.63 -11.11 -16.69
N CYS A 16 -19.66 -11.97 -17.01
CA CYS A 16 -19.44 -12.38 -18.41
C CYS A 16 -20.44 -13.44 -18.92
N SER A 17 -21.17 -14.11 -18.03
CA SER A 17 -22.20 -15.08 -18.37
C SER A 17 -23.28 -15.16 -17.28
N LYS A 18 -24.43 -15.76 -17.63
CA LYS A 18 -25.48 -16.06 -16.64
C LYS A 18 -25.00 -17.09 -15.61
N ASP A 19 -24.19 -18.04 -16.04
CA ASP A 19 -23.66 -19.10 -15.16
C ASP A 19 -22.76 -18.51 -14.08
N HIS A 20 -21.85 -17.58 -14.43
CA HIS A 20 -21.02 -16.89 -13.42
C HIS A 20 -21.84 -15.97 -12.51
N LYS A 21 -22.94 -15.38 -13.02
CA LYS A 21 -23.88 -14.63 -12.18
C LYS A 21 -24.59 -15.52 -11.15
N ILE A 22 -24.97 -16.74 -11.54
CA ILE A 22 -25.59 -17.72 -10.64
C ILE A 22 -24.57 -18.24 -9.63
N LEU A 23 -23.36 -18.56 -10.10
CA LEU A 23 -22.27 -19.05 -9.25
C LEU A 23 -21.93 -18.05 -8.13
N HIS A 24 -21.83 -16.76 -8.43
CA HIS A 24 -21.51 -15.71 -7.45
C HIS A 24 -22.72 -15.24 -6.62
N LEU A 25 -23.93 -15.74 -6.90
CA LEU A 25 -25.15 -15.27 -6.23
C LEU A 25 -25.11 -15.46 -4.70
N PRO A 26 -24.65 -16.60 -4.14
CA PRO A 26 -24.60 -16.82 -2.70
C PRO A 26 -23.73 -15.77 -1.98
N GLU A 27 -22.54 -15.47 -2.52
CA GLU A 27 -21.60 -14.49 -1.97
C GLU A 27 -22.13 -13.06 -2.13
N HIS A 28 -22.68 -12.74 -3.30
CA HIS A 28 -23.15 -11.39 -3.63
C HIS A 28 -24.46 -10.98 -2.94
N ARG A 29 -25.33 -11.94 -2.58
CA ARG A 29 -26.72 -11.68 -2.17
C ARG A 29 -26.84 -10.68 -1.01
N GLN A 30 -25.99 -10.81 0.01
CA GLN A 30 -26.08 -9.98 1.22
C GLN A 30 -25.78 -8.52 0.89
N ILE A 31 -24.64 -8.24 0.28
CA ILE A 31 -24.25 -6.88 -0.11
C ILE A 31 -25.19 -6.29 -1.15
N CYS A 32 -25.64 -7.10 -2.12
CA CYS A 32 -26.59 -6.67 -3.14
C CYS A 32 -27.89 -6.14 -2.52
N THR A 33 -28.39 -6.81 -1.48
CA THR A 33 -29.61 -6.39 -0.77
C THR A 33 -29.39 -5.09 0.01
N ALA A 34 -28.24 -4.91 0.66
CA ALA A 34 -27.90 -3.67 1.36
C ALA A 34 -27.75 -2.48 0.40
N ILE A 35 -27.11 -2.70 -0.76
CA ILE A 35 -27.02 -1.68 -1.82
C ILE A 35 -28.39 -1.36 -2.38
N GLU A 36 -29.21 -2.36 -2.70
CA GLU A 36 -30.55 -2.13 -3.24
C GLU A 36 -31.41 -1.30 -2.29
N LYS A 37 -31.33 -1.57 -0.97
CA LYS A 37 -32.01 -0.76 0.04
C LYS A 37 -31.57 0.71 -0.05
N PHE A 38 -30.26 0.96 -0.05
CA PHE A 38 -29.73 2.32 -0.18
C PHE A 38 -30.22 3.03 -1.45
N LEU A 39 -30.21 2.33 -2.60
CA LEU A 39 -30.67 2.88 -3.88
C LEU A 39 -32.18 3.16 -3.92
N LYS A 40 -32.99 2.38 -3.20
CA LYS A 40 -34.44 2.66 -3.04
C LYS A 40 -34.67 3.94 -2.23
N ASP A 41 -33.87 4.14 -1.18
CA ASP A 41 -33.93 5.35 -0.36
C ASP A 41 -33.38 6.59 -1.11
N HIS A 42 -32.52 6.37 -2.13
CA HIS A 42 -31.87 7.42 -2.92
C HIS A 42 -32.06 7.18 -4.43
N PRO A 43 -33.28 7.32 -4.97
CA PRO A 43 -33.60 6.91 -6.35
C PRO A 43 -32.80 7.65 -7.43
N GLN A 44 -32.30 8.85 -7.14
CA GLN A 44 -31.50 9.64 -8.07
C GLN A 44 -30.00 9.33 -8.02
N TRP A 45 -29.54 8.49 -7.08
CA TRP A 45 -28.12 8.26 -6.83
C TRP A 45 -27.30 7.95 -8.09
N LEU A 46 -27.79 7.04 -8.94
CA LEU A 46 -27.08 6.61 -10.15
C LEU A 46 -27.08 7.66 -11.27
N ALA A 47 -28.09 8.55 -11.30
CA ALA A 47 -28.23 9.58 -12.33
C ALA A 47 -27.66 10.93 -11.89
N ARG A 48 -27.44 11.13 -10.59
CA ARG A 48 -26.91 12.37 -10.02
C ARG A 48 -25.50 12.62 -10.55
N ARG A 49 -25.24 13.90 -10.86
CA ARG A 49 -23.92 14.40 -11.20
C ARG A 49 -23.25 14.94 -9.95
N PHE A 50 -21.95 14.74 -9.89
CA PHE A 50 -21.10 15.20 -8.80
C PHE A 50 -19.84 15.84 -9.36
N THR A 51 -19.31 16.81 -8.64
CA THR A 51 -17.88 17.17 -8.75
C THR A 51 -17.00 16.04 -8.21
N ALA A 52 -15.70 16.09 -8.46
CA ALA A 52 -14.76 15.07 -7.98
C ALA A 52 -14.70 15.00 -6.45
N GLU A 53 -14.75 16.16 -5.78
CA GLU A 53 -14.75 16.26 -4.32
C GLU A 53 -16.04 15.70 -3.72
N GLU A 54 -17.20 16.12 -4.24
CA GLU A 54 -18.51 15.62 -3.78
C GLU A 54 -18.64 14.12 -4.02
N TRP A 55 -18.20 13.63 -5.18
CA TRP A 55 -18.25 12.20 -5.49
C TRP A 55 -17.49 11.38 -4.45
N HIS A 56 -16.29 11.82 -4.08
CA HIS A 56 -15.49 11.12 -3.09
C HIS A 56 -16.18 11.06 -1.72
N GLU A 57 -16.71 12.19 -1.25
CA GLU A 57 -17.38 12.26 0.05
C GLU A 57 -18.66 11.42 0.07
N GLU A 58 -19.48 11.54 -0.97
CA GLU A 58 -20.73 10.81 -1.09
C GLU A 58 -20.47 9.30 -1.25
N GLN A 59 -19.45 8.91 -2.02
CA GLN A 59 -19.08 7.50 -2.16
C GLN A 59 -18.57 6.91 -0.84
N CYS A 60 -17.84 7.68 -0.04
CA CYS A 60 -17.46 7.29 1.33
C CYS A 60 -18.69 7.10 2.23
N LYS A 61 -19.67 8.00 2.17
CA LYS A 61 -20.94 7.87 2.92
C LYS A 61 -21.71 6.63 2.47
N PHE A 62 -21.84 6.41 1.16
CA PHE A 62 -22.52 5.24 0.60
C PHE A 62 -21.88 3.93 1.07
N TYR A 63 -20.55 3.83 0.99
CA TYR A 63 -19.78 2.71 1.52
C TYR A 63 -20.07 2.46 3.01
N LEU A 64 -20.00 3.51 3.84
CA LEU A 64 -20.24 3.39 5.29
C LEU A 64 -21.68 2.96 5.60
N THR A 65 -22.66 3.51 4.88
CA THR A 65 -24.07 3.13 5.06
C THR A 65 -24.31 1.67 4.68
N VAL A 66 -23.71 1.18 3.59
CA VAL A 66 -23.81 -0.23 3.21
C VAL A 66 -23.15 -1.14 4.24
N ALA A 67 -21.95 -0.80 4.72
CA ALA A 67 -21.27 -1.56 5.77
C ALA A 67 -22.09 -1.63 7.07
N ASN A 68 -22.69 -0.50 7.48
CA ASN A 68 -23.57 -0.45 8.65
C ASN A 68 -24.83 -1.30 8.47
N ASN A 69 -25.46 -1.26 7.29
CA ASN A 69 -26.63 -2.09 6.98
C ASN A 69 -26.31 -3.59 6.97
N LEU A 70 -25.07 -3.96 6.61
CA LEU A 70 -24.59 -5.35 6.64
C LEU A 70 -24.24 -5.84 8.06
N GLY A 71 -23.98 -4.93 9.00
CA GLY A 71 -23.56 -5.27 10.36
C GLY A 71 -22.16 -5.88 10.45
N ARG A 72 -21.36 -5.80 9.38
CA ARG A 72 -19.98 -6.30 9.32
C ARG A 72 -19.12 -5.40 8.43
N SER A 73 -17.80 -5.55 8.55
CA SER A 73 -16.88 -4.95 7.58
C SER A 73 -17.08 -5.58 6.19
N LEU A 74 -16.86 -4.78 5.15
CA LEU A 74 -16.88 -5.27 3.78
C LEU A 74 -15.61 -6.08 3.47
N GLU A 75 -15.79 -7.13 2.68
CA GLU A 75 -14.70 -7.91 2.11
C GLU A 75 -13.95 -7.10 1.04
N GLU A 76 -12.72 -7.50 0.72
CA GLU A 76 -11.87 -6.76 -0.23
C GLU A 76 -12.53 -6.62 -1.62
N TYR A 77 -13.13 -7.69 -2.13
CA TYR A 77 -13.85 -7.67 -3.41
C TYR A 77 -15.15 -6.85 -3.36
N GLU A 78 -15.77 -6.74 -2.17
CA GLU A 78 -16.95 -5.88 -1.96
C GLU A 78 -16.55 -4.40 -1.98
N ILE A 79 -15.42 -4.05 -1.35
CA ILE A 79 -14.85 -2.69 -1.40
C ILE A 79 -14.56 -2.30 -2.85
N GLN A 80 -14.00 -3.21 -3.66
CA GLN A 80 -13.72 -2.97 -5.08
C GLN A 80 -14.97 -2.57 -5.88
N MET A 81 -16.17 -3.03 -5.52
CA MET A 81 -17.42 -2.60 -6.17
C MET A 81 -17.68 -1.10 -6.05
N PHE A 82 -17.23 -0.48 -4.94
CA PHE A 82 -17.34 0.97 -4.73
C PHE A 82 -16.16 1.72 -5.32
N VAL A 83 -14.95 1.18 -5.18
CA VAL A 83 -13.72 1.81 -5.68
C VAL A 83 -13.69 1.84 -7.20
N PHE A 84 -14.20 0.79 -7.86
CA PHE A 84 -14.23 0.65 -9.31
C PHE A 84 -15.63 0.86 -9.90
N ALA A 85 -16.48 1.61 -9.19
CA ALA A 85 -17.80 1.96 -9.67
C ALA A 85 -17.70 2.66 -11.04
N ARG A 86 -18.49 2.17 -12.01
CA ARG A 86 -18.55 2.75 -13.35
C ARG A 86 -19.23 4.10 -13.29
N THR A 87 -18.44 5.14 -13.52
CA THR A 87 -18.86 6.55 -13.42
C THR A 87 -18.31 7.33 -14.60
N CYS A 88 -19.02 8.37 -15.03
CA CYS A 88 -18.45 9.32 -15.98
C CYS A 88 -17.21 9.98 -15.37
N PHE A 89 -16.10 9.96 -16.11
CA PHE A 89 -14.81 10.55 -15.72
C PHE A 89 -14.89 12.03 -15.34
N ILE A 90 -15.88 12.76 -15.85
CA ILE A 90 -16.07 14.20 -15.59
C ILE A 90 -17.12 14.46 -14.51
N CYS A 91 -18.34 13.93 -14.68
CA CYS A 91 -19.48 14.28 -13.79
C CYS A 91 -19.93 13.17 -12.84
N HIS A 92 -19.23 12.04 -12.81
CA HIS A 92 -19.47 10.91 -11.92
C HIS A 92 -20.86 10.23 -11.96
N GLN A 93 -21.76 10.60 -12.87
CA GLN A 93 -23.02 9.86 -13.08
C GLN A 93 -22.72 8.40 -13.48
N GLN A 94 -23.61 7.47 -13.13
CA GLN A 94 -23.42 6.02 -13.34
C GLN A 94 -24.28 5.44 -14.47
N THR A 95 -25.15 6.25 -15.07
CA THR A 95 -26.04 5.85 -16.16
C THR A 95 -25.61 6.44 -17.51
N GLY A 96 -25.98 5.76 -18.60
CA GLY A 96 -25.72 6.24 -19.97
C GLY A 96 -24.23 6.34 -20.32
N LEU A 97 -23.44 5.37 -19.85
CA LEU A 97 -21.98 5.40 -19.93
C LEU A 97 -21.40 4.61 -21.12
N TYR A 98 -20.38 5.18 -21.73
CA TYR A 98 -19.53 4.59 -22.76
C TYR A 98 -18.12 4.39 -22.22
N SER A 99 -17.53 3.23 -22.49
CA SER A 99 -16.17 2.92 -22.01
C SER A 99 -15.11 3.26 -23.06
N CYS A 100 -13.95 3.75 -22.59
CA CYS A 100 -12.75 3.82 -23.41
C CYS A 100 -12.37 2.44 -23.94
N LYS A 101 -12.21 2.31 -25.26
CA LYS A 101 -11.92 1.02 -25.91
C LYS A 101 -10.50 0.54 -25.72
N ARG A 102 -9.58 1.41 -25.28
CA ARG A 102 -8.17 1.05 -25.04
C ARG A 102 -7.93 0.53 -23.63
N CYS A 103 -8.32 1.28 -22.59
CA CYS A 103 -8.06 0.87 -21.21
C CYS A 103 -9.20 0.10 -20.56
N LEU A 104 -10.43 0.17 -21.11
CA LEU A 104 -11.65 -0.45 -20.57
C LEU A 104 -11.95 -0.09 -19.10
N SER A 105 -11.25 0.90 -18.55
CA SER A 105 -11.20 1.22 -17.11
C SER A 105 -11.71 2.61 -16.80
N ALA A 106 -12.02 3.41 -17.83
CA ALA A 106 -12.59 4.74 -17.74
C ALA A 106 -13.84 4.83 -18.60
N ASP A 107 -14.88 5.44 -18.05
CA ASP A 107 -16.19 5.62 -18.67
C ASP A 107 -16.52 7.11 -18.83
N TYR A 108 -17.34 7.46 -19.81
CA TYR A 108 -17.84 8.82 -20.04
C TYR A 108 -19.31 8.79 -20.46
N CYS A 109 -20.05 9.84 -20.16
CA CYS A 109 -21.39 10.04 -20.71
C CYS A 109 -21.32 10.79 -22.04
N LEU A 110 -22.38 10.72 -22.85
CA LEU A 110 -22.39 11.32 -24.19
C LEU A 110 -22.09 12.82 -24.18
N GLU A 111 -22.58 13.54 -23.17
CA GLU A 111 -22.36 14.99 -23.00
C GLU A 111 -20.89 15.34 -22.77
N HIS A 112 -20.17 14.53 -22.00
CA HIS A 112 -18.75 14.75 -21.69
C HIS A 112 -17.78 14.04 -22.65
N LYS A 113 -18.25 13.57 -23.82
CA LYS A 113 -17.40 12.84 -24.77
C LYS A 113 -16.18 13.65 -25.19
N LYS A 114 -16.36 14.92 -25.53
CA LYS A 114 -15.27 15.79 -26.03
C LYS A 114 -14.22 16.04 -24.94
N GLU A 115 -14.66 16.45 -23.74
CA GLU A 115 -13.78 16.68 -22.60
C GLU A 115 -13.03 15.41 -22.19
N PHE A 116 -13.70 14.26 -22.25
CA PHE A 116 -13.07 12.97 -22.02
C PHE A 116 -11.95 12.68 -23.02
N GLU A 117 -12.19 12.90 -24.31
CA GLU A 117 -11.19 12.69 -25.36
C GLU A 117 -9.97 13.61 -25.22
N GLU A 118 -10.15 14.80 -24.63
CA GLU A 118 -9.07 15.75 -24.34
C GLU A 118 -8.27 15.38 -23.08
N GLN A 119 -8.93 14.98 -21.98
CA GLN A 119 -8.28 14.80 -20.68
C GLN A 119 -7.79 13.36 -20.41
N HIS A 120 -8.55 12.35 -20.85
CA HIS A 120 -8.26 10.94 -20.56
C HIS A 120 -6.94 10.40 -21.16
N PRO A 121 -6.45 10.83 -22.34
CA PRO A 121 -5.23 10.26 -22.93
C PRO A 121 -4.02 10.24 -21.98
N SER A 122 -3.92 11.22 -21.08
CA SER A 122 -2.88 11.32 -20.04
C SER A 122 -2.83 10.12 -19.08
N SER A 123 -3.99 9.52 -18.75
CA SER A 123 -4.13 8.42 -17.79
C SER A 123 -4.47 7.07 -18.45
N CYS A 124 -4.79 7.07 -19.74
CA CYS A 124 -5.25 5.87 -20.43
C CYS A 124 -4.20 4.75 -20.43
N ASN A 125 -2.91 5.06 -20.62
CA ASN A 125 -1.83 4.06 -20.61
C ASN A 125 -1.67 3.39 -19.24
N ILE A 126 -1.65 4.16 -18.16
CA ILE A 126 -1.48 3.61 -16.81
C ILE A 126 -2.68 2.76 -16.39
N LEU A 127 -3.89 3.12 -16.84
CA LEU A 127 -5.10 2.32 -16.61
C LEU A 127 -5.11 1.02 -17.43
N THR A 128 -4.62 1.03 -18.67
CA THR A 128 -4.40 -0.19 -19.45
C THR A 128 -3.41 -1.12 -18.74
N LEU A 129 -2.28 -0.58 -18.28
CA LEU A 129 -1.28 -1.36 -17.55
C LEU A 129 -1.87 -1.94 -16.27
N TRP A 130 -2.57 -1.14 -15.46
CA TRP A 130 -3.25 -1.59 -14.25
C TRP A 130 -4.20 -2.75 -14.53
N LEU A 131 -5.10 -2.60 -15.51
CA LEU A 131 -6.07 -3.64 -15.84
C LEU A 131 -5.39 -4.94 -16.30
N ASN A 132 -4.36 -4.83 -17.14
CA ASN A 132 -3.59 -5.99 -17.59
C ASN A 132 -2.93 -6.72 -16.41
N LEU A 133 -2.30 -5.97 -15.50
CA LEU A 133 -1.69 -6.53 -14.30
C LEU A 133 -2.72 -7.19 -13.38
N GLU A 134 -3.91 -6.62 -13.19
CA GLU A 134 -4.96 -7.24 -12.39
C GLU A 134 -5.46 -8.56 -13.01
N ILE A 135 -5.63 -8.60 -14.34
CA ILE A 135 -6.01 -9.82 -15.06
C ILE A 135 -4.91 -10.88 -14.95
N SER A 136 -3.65 -10.48 -15.11
CA SER A 136 -2.49 -11.38 -14.96
C SER A 136 -2.37 -11.86 -13.52
N ASN A 137 -2.58 -11.01 -12.52
CA ASN A 137 -2.42 -11.36 -11.10
C ASN A 137 -3.33 -12.52 -10.67
N VAL A 138 -4.55 -12.64 -11.23
CA VAL A 138 -5.43 -13.81 -11.03
C VAL A 138 -4.75 -15.13 -11.47
N GLN A 139 -3.89 -15.08 -12.47
CA GLN A 139 -3.10 -16.24 -12.92
C GLN A 139 -1.86 -16.48 -12.04
N TYR A 140 -1.38 -15.46 -11.33
CA TYR A 140 -0.13 -15.46 -10.56
C TYR A 140 -0.31 -15.49 -9.03
N GLU A 141 -1.51 -15.38 -8.45
CA GLU A 141 -1.73 -15.57 -7.00
C GLU A 141 -1.21 -16.95 -6.53
N SER A 142 -1.20 -17.95 -7.40
CA SER A 142 -0.57 -19.26 -7.17
C SER A 142 0.97 -19.26 -7.20
N LYS A 143 1.61 -18.21 -7.74
CA LYS A 143 3.06 -18.09 -8.01
C LYS A 143 3.75 -16.97 -7.23
N VAL A 144 3.04 -16.07 -6.52
CA VAL A 144 3.70 -15.07 -5.64
C VAL A 144 4.58 -15.76 -4.59
N SER A 145 4.14 -16.90 -4.08
CA SER A 145 4.90 -17.79 -3.18
C SER A 145 6.20 -18.36 -3.78
N SER A 146 6.42 -18.18 -5.09
CA SER A 146 7.60 -18.64 -5.83
C SER A 146 8.55 -17.52 -6.26
N LEU A 147 8.24 -16.25 -5.96
CA LEU A 147 9.14 -15.12 -6.22
C LEU A 147 10.37 -15.24 -5.32
N LYS A 148 11.42 -15.88 -5.86
CA LYS A 148 12.73 -16.00 -5.22
C LYS A 148 13.70 -15.05 -5.92
N PHE A 149 14.65 -14.52 -5.15
CA PHE A 149 15.73 -13.73 -5.71
C PHE A 149 16.52 -14.56 -6.73
N MET A 150 16.51 -14.13 -7.98
CA MET A 150 17.30 -14.76 -9.04
C MET A 150 18.74 -14.24 -9.07
N LYS A 151 18.91 -12.94 -8.82
CA LYS A 151 20.21 -12.28 -8.69
C LYS A 151 20.14 -11.32 -7.51
N LEU A 152 21.14 -11.37 -6.66
CA LEU A 152 21.25 -10.49 -5.50
C LEU A 152 22.34 -9.46 -5.78
N PRO A 153 22.16 -8.19 -5.38
CA PRO A 153 23.23 -7.22 -5.45
C PRO A 153 24.40 -7.71 -4.58
N ASP A 154 25.53 -8.00 -5.21
CA ASP A 154 26.83 -7.90 -4.54
C ASP A 154 27.14 -6.42 -4.29
N ASN A 155 27.95 -6.13 -3.26
CA ASN A 155 28.18 -4.80 -2.67
C ASN A 155 28.62 -3.65 -3.62
N ASP A 156 28.76 -3.89 -4.92
CA ASP A 156 29.47 -3.01 -5.86
C ASP A 156 28.58 -2.41 -6.98
N GLY A 157 27.26 -2.63 -6.96
CA GLY A 157 26.35 -2.12 -8.01
C GLY A 157 25.62 -0.81 -7.66
N PRO A 158 25.67 0.25 -8.50
CA PRO A 158 24.97 1.51 -8.27
C PRO A 158 23.51 1.42 -8.74
N PHE A 159 22.66 0.68 -8.04
CA PHE A 159 21.22 0.77 -8.29
C PHE A 159 20.68 2.04 -7.61
N ASN A 160 20.35 3.03 -8.42
CA ASN A 160 19.93 4.36 -7.94
C ASN A 160 18.41 4.51 -7.81
N ASP A 161 17.64 3.61 -8.44
CA ASP A 161 16.17 3.61 -8.45
C ASP A 161 15.60 2.21 -8.75
N MET A 162 14.28 2.06 -8.56
CA MET A 162 13.55 0.81 -8.77
C MET A 162 13.67 0.27 -10.20
N ALA A 163 13.59 1.13 -11.21
CA ALA A 163 13.61 0.68 -12.60
C ALA A 163 14.96 0.05 -12.94
N ARG A 164 16.05 0.72 -12.54
CA ARG A 164 17.41 0.19 -12.69
C ARG A 164 17.64 -1.08 -11.88
N PHE A 165 17.07 -1.16 -10.67
CA PHE A 165 17.16 -2.39 -9.88
C PHE A 165 16.52 -3.58 -10.61
N ILE A 166 15.32 -3.41 -11.15
CA ILE A 166 14.60 -4.46 -11.88
C ILE A 166 15.35 -4.85 -13.16
N GLU A 167 15.83 -3.87 -13.93
CA GLU A 167 16.61 -4.12 -15.15
C GLU A 167 17.88 -4.94 -14.88
N GLU A 168 18.58 -4.66 -13.77
CA GLU A 168 19.86 -5.30 -13.45
C GLU A 168 19.71 -6.67 -12.78
N TYR A 169 18.79 -6.79 -11.81
CA TYR A 169 18.74 -7.94 -10.91
C TYR A 169 17.55 -8.87 -11.14
N VAL A 170 16.52 -8.44 -11.86
CA VAL A 170 15.32 -9.25 -12.11
C VAL A 170 15.25 -9.69 -13.57
N GLN A 171 15.49 -8.77 -14.51
CA GLN A 171 15.32 -9.05 -15.93
C GLN A 171 16.43 -9.97 -16.48
N ASN A 172 16.00 -10.91 -17.34
CA ASN A 172 16.91 -11.67 -18.19
C ASN A 172 17.30 -10.87 -19.44
N ARG A 173 16.35 -10.13 -20.01
CA ARG A 173 16.57 -9.22 -21.15
C ARG A 173 16.35 -7.78 -20.69
N LYS A 174 17.45 -7.07 -20.46
CA LYS A 174 17.44 -5.70 -19.93
C LYS A 174 16.61 -4.76 -20.81
N GLY A 175 15.83 -3.90 -20.17
CA GLY A 175 15.08 -2.80 -20.80
C GLY A 175 13.73 -3.18 -21.40
N VAL A 176 13.33 -4.46 -21.35
CA VAL A 176 12.01 -4.90 -21.81
C VAL A 176 11.16 -5.31 -20.60
N TRP A 177 10.11 -4.53 -20.33
CA TRP A 177 9.24 -4.72 -19.16
C TRP A 177 8.08 -5.68 -19.44
N TYR A 178 7.94 -6.68 -18.59
CA TYR A 178 6.83 -7.63 -18.56
C TYR A 178 6.00 -7.47 -17.28
N ASP A 179 4.81 -8.08 -17.22
CA ASP A 179 3.92 -8.00 -16.05
C ASP A 179 4.61 -8.38 -14.73
N LEU A 180 5.46 -9.41 -14.77
CA LEU A 180 6.24 -9.86 -13.62
C LEU A 180 7.21 -8.80 -13.10
N ASP A 181 7.77 -7.95 -13.96
CA ASP A 181 8.71 -6.91 -13.56
C ASP A 181 8.03 -5.85 -12.67
N TYR A 182 6.78 -5.48 -13.01
CA TYR A 182 5.97 -4.60 -12.18
C TYR A 182 5.59 -5.26 -10.85
N ILE A 183 5.26 -6.55 -10.86
CA ILE A 183 4.98 -7.30 -9.63
C ILE A 183 6.23 -7.35 -8.73
N TYR A 184 7.41 -7.61 -9.29
CA TYR A 184 8.69 -7.56 -8.56
C TYR A 184 8.99 -6.16 -8.01
N SER A 185 8.66 -5.10 -8.76
CA SER A 185 8.85 -3.74 -8.27
C SER A 185 8.04 -3.44 -7.02
N ASP A 186 6.80 -3.96 -6.91
CA ASP A 186 5.98 -3.81 -5.71
C ASP A 186 6.52 -4.66 -4.55
N TYR A 187 6.86 -5.91 -4.86
CA TYR A 187 7.43 -6.88 -3.94
C TYR A 187 8.70 -6.37 -3.24
N LEU A 188 9.58 -5.69 -3.98
CA LEU A 188 10.85 -5.16 -3.48
C LEU A 188 10.75 -3.75 -2.89
N SER A 189 9.66 -3.03 -3.17
CA SER A 189 9.54 -1.62 -2.80
C SER A 189 9.70 -1.41 -1.29
N GLY A 190 9.10 -2.26 -0.46
CA GLY A 190 9.19 -2.15 1.00
C GLY A 190 10.63 -2.15 1.54
N PRO A 191 11.39 -3.25 1.42
CA PRO A 191 12.75 -3.31 1.94
C PRO A 191 13.72 -2.33 1.25
N LEU A 192 13.58 -2.07 -0.05
CA LEU A 192 14.44 -1.08 -0.73
C LEU A 192 14.12 0.36 -0.30
N SER A 193 12.87 0.65 0.07
CA SER A 193 12.51 1.93 0.71
C SER A 193 13.23 2.11 2.05
N VAL A 194 13.36 1.04 2.83
CA VAL A 194 14.13 1.07 4.09
C VAL A 194 15.59 1.37 3.82
N TYR A 195 16.20 0.64 2.88
CA TYR A 195 17.59 0.88 2.50
C TYR A 195 17.82 2.33 2.05
N TYR A 196 17.02 2.83 1.10
CA TYR A 196 17.14 4.19 0.59
C TYR A 196 16.87 5.25 1.65
N GLY A 197 15.80 5.07 2.42
CA GLY A 197 15.40 5.99 3.47
C GLY A 197 16.48 6.14 4.54
N MET A 198 16.96 5.02 5.08
CA MET A 198 17.95 5.01 6.15
C MET A 198 19.30 5.56 5.68
N TYR A 199 19.64 5.42 4.39
CA TYR A 199 20.84 6.00 3.79
C TYR A 199 20.77 7.53 3.82
N HIS A 200 19.67 8.07 3.29
CA HIS A 200 19.46 9.52 3.20
C HIS A 200 19.26 10.18 4.56
N ALA A 201 18.70 9.46 5.53
CA ALA A 201 18.58 9.93 6.91
C ALA A 201 19.90 9.88 7.69
N LYS A 202 20.98 9.33 7.10
CA LYS A 202 22.27 9.06 7.77
C LYS A 202 22.13 8.14 9.00
N LEU A 203 21.13 7.25 8.99
CA LEU A 203 20.83 6.32 10.07
C LEU A 203 21.34 4.88 9.81
N PHE A 204 22.20 4.68 8.82
CA PHE A 204 22.82 3.38 8.53
C PHE A 204 23.57 2.77 9.72
N ASN A 205 24.17 3.60 10.57
CA ASN A 205 24.83 3.11 11.79
C ASN A 205 23.85 2.35 12.71
N VAL A 206 22.56 2.71 12.73
CA VAL A 206 21.54 1.97 13.48
C VAL A 206 21.37 0.54 12.96
N LEU A 207 21.49 0.35 11.63
CA LEU A 207 21.38 -0.95 10.97
C LEU A 207 22.67 -1.79 11.10
N LEU A 208 23.83 -1.12 11.19
CA LEU A 208 25.14 -1.78 11.18
C LEU A 208 25.67 -2.19 12.56
N THR A 209 25.04 -1.73 13.66
CA THR A 209 25.54 -1.93 15.03
C THR A 209 25.07 -3.21 15.70
N LYS A 210 24.06 -3.89 15.16
CA LYS A 210 23.43 -5.06 15.81
C LYS A 210 23.47 -6.29 14.92
N SER A 211 23.84 -7.43 15.52
CA SER A 211 23.78 -8.73 14.86
C SER A 211 22.34 -9.25 14.72
N THR A 212 21.46 -8.91 15.67
CA THR A 212 20.02 -9.17 15.59
C THR A 212 19.28 -7.88 15.35
N TYR A 213 18.49 -7.82 14.26
CA TYR A 213 17.74 -6.63 13.87
C TYR A 213 16.24 -6.93 13.78
N ILE A 214 15.43 -6.16 14.51
CA ILE A 214 13.99 -6.37 14.67
C ILE A 214 13.23 -5.22 14.02
N ILE A 215 12.42 -5.54 13.02
CA ILE A 215 11.61 -4.57 12.27
C ILE A 215 10.15 -4.81 12.60
N HIS A 216 9.45 -3.77 13.06
CA HIS A 216 8.00 -3.81 13.24
C HIS A 216 7.33 -3.13 12.06
N ILE A 217 6.54 -3.88 11.29
CA ILE A 217 5.68 -3.36 10.24
C ILE A 217 4.26 -3.25 10.81
N ILE A 218 3.85 -2.02 11.10
CA ILE A 218 2.54 -1.73 11.71
C ILE A 218 1.50 -1.41 10.63
N ALA A 219 0.23 -1.68 10.95
CA ALA A 219 -0.88 -1.60 10.00
C ALA A 219 -0.65 -2.47 8.75
N ALA A 220 0.06 -3.60 8.92
CA ALA A 220 0.39 -4.52 7.85
C ALA A 220 -0.89 -5.17 7.27
N SER A 221 -0.93 -5.30 5.95
CA SER A 221 -1.99 -5.96 5.21
C SER A 221 -1.51 -7.28 4.60
N ARG A 222 -2.38 -7.95 3.85
CA ARG A 222 -2.01 -9.11 3.04
C ARG A 222 -0.87 -8.79 2.06
N ILE A 223 -0.74 -7.54 1.62
CA ILE A 223 0.33 -7.15 0.70
C ILE A 223 1.69 -7.26 1.39
N GLU A 224 1.84 -6.71 2.61
CA GLU A 224 3.08 -6.84 3.39
C GLU A 224 3.38 -8.31 3.73
N ARG A 225 2.35 -9.09 4.05
CA ARG A 225 2.50 -10.52 4.35
C ARG A 225 3.00 -11.31 3.13
N ASN A 226 2.47 -11.03 1.94
CA ASN A 226 2.88 -11.67 0.70
C ASN A 226 4.27 -11.21 0.24
N GLY A 227 4.63 -9.95 0.53
CA GLY A 227 5.96 -9.40 0.28
C GLY A 227 7.02 -9.78 1.31
N LEU A 228 6.68 -10.57 2.34
CA LEU A 228 7.59 -10.92 3.43
C LEU A 228 8.93 -11.53 2.98
N PRO A 229 8.99 -12.47 2.01
CA PRO A 229 10.27 -13.06 1.63
C PRO A 229 11.22 -12.06 0.97
N ALA A 230 10.72 -10.91 0.46
CA ALA A 230 11.55 -9.85 -0.13
C ALA A 230 12.51 -9.23 0.90
N TRP A 231 12.19 -9.32 2.19
CA TRP A 231 12.99 -8.73 3.25
C TRP A 231 14.34 -9.44 3.44
N GLU A 232 14.53 -10.63 2.87
CA GLU A 232 15.83 -11.29 2.80
C GLU A 232 16.90 -10.38 2.17
N ILE A 233 16.54 -9.49 1.25
CA ILE A 233 17.49 -8.56 0.63
C ILE A 233 18.27 -7.72 1.65
N LEU A 234 17.68 -7.41 2.81
CA LEU A 234 18.38 -6.68 3.87
C LEU A 234 19.53 -7.49 4.47
N LEU A 235 19.47 -8.82 4.47
CA LEU A 235 20.59 -9.68 4.88
C LEU A 235 21.77 -9.59 3.91
N HIS A 236 21.54 -9.22 2.65
CA HIS A 236 22.59 -8.99 1.66
C HIS A 236 23.14 -7.56 1.75
N LEU A 237 22.25 -6.58 1.83
CA LEU A 237 22.60 -5.16 1.88
C LEU A 237 23.28 -4.76 3.20
N PHE A 238 23.00 -5.48 4.30
CA PHE A 238 23.60 -5.25 5.61
C PHE A 238 24.29 -6.51 6.12
N PRO A 239 25.57 -6.75 5.74
CA PRO A 239 26.31 -7.95 6.10
C PRO A 239 26.36 -8.24 7.61
N ASN A 240 26.35 -7.19 8.45
CA ASN A 240 26.39 -7.30 9.92
C ASN A 240 25.14 -7.96 10.52
N ILE A 241 23.99 -7.89 9.83
CA ILE A 241 22.77 -8.53 10.31
C ILE A 241 22.90 -10.05 10.13
N GLN A 242 22.95 -10.76 11.26
CA GLN A 242 22.97 -12.22 11.35
C GLN A 242 21.56 -12.78 11.54
N VAL A 243 20.71 -12.09 12.30
CA VAL A 243 19.33 -12.49 12.53
C VAL A 243 18.42 -11.32 12.22
N LEU A 244 17.61 -11.46 11.17
CA LEU A 244 16.53 -10.53 10.85
C LEU A 244 15.21 -11.06 11.43
N ILE A 245 14.50 -10.23 12.19
CA ILE A 245 13.17 -10.54 12.71
C ILE A 245 12.19 -9.49 12.17
N VAL A 246 11.20 -9.92 11.38
CA VAL A 246 10.14 -9.05 10.87
C VAL A 246 8.83 -9.36 11.58
N VAL A 247 8.31 -8.38 12.32
CA VAL A 247 7.04 -8.46 13.04
C VAL A 247 5.99 -7.68 12.26
N LEU A 248 5.01 -8.36 11.68
CA LEU A 248 3.87 -7.77 10.98
C LEU A 248 2.68 -7.68 11.93
N ILE A 249 2.15 -6.47 12.12
CA ILE A 249 1.06 -6.18 13.04
C ILE A 249 -0.08 -5.55 12.25
N GLY A 250 -1.21 -6.23 12.14
CA GLY A 250 -2.34 -5.74 11.36
C GLY A 250 -3.62 -6.53 11.57
N SER A 251 -4.74 -5.83 11.72
CA SER A 251 -6.02 -6.41 12.14
C SER A 251 -6.63 -7.43 11.18
N LYS A 252 -6.15 -7.48 9.93
CA LYS A 252 -6.60 -8.44 8.90
C LYS A 252 -5.66 -9.63 8.70
N LEU A 253 -4.58 -9.71 9.49
CA LEU A 253 -3.64 -10.83 9.43
C LEU A 253 -4.16 -12.01 10.24
N GLN A 254 -3.53 -13.17 10.04
CA GLN A 254 -3.64 -14.31 10.94
C GLN A 254 -2.38 -14.37 11.81
N PHE A 255 -2.51 -14.96 13.00
CA PHE A 255 -1.34 -15.21 13.83
C PHE A 255 -0.49 -16.29 13.18
N GLU A 256 0.76 -15.97 12.89
CA GLU A 256 1.72 -16.89 12.31
C GLU A 256 3.10 -16.60 12.88
N PHE A 257 3.89 -17.65 13.11
CA PHE A 257 5.26 -17.53 13.55
C PHE A 257 6.09 -18.58 12.83
N GLY A 258 7.25 -18.19 12.32
CA GLY A 258 8.09 -19.12 11.58
C GLY A 258 9.45 -18.57 11.19
N MET A 259 10.21 -19.44 10.54
CA MET A 259 11.47 -19.09 9.88
C MET A 259 11.23 -19.05 8.38
N GLN A 260 11.67 -17.97 7.75
CA GLN A 260 11.59 -17.81 6.30
C GLN A 260 12.70 -18.62 5.63
N GLU A 261 12.37 -19.30 4.53
CA GLU A 261 13.40 -19.88 3.66
C GLU A 261 14.23 -18.75 3.05
N ILE A 262 15.55 -18.80 3.26
CA ILE A 262 16.53 -17.87 2.71
C ILE A 262 17.43 -18.60 1.72
N CYS A 263 18.14 -17.85 0.88
CA CYS A 263 19.01 -18.35 -0.15
C CYS A 263 20.20 -19.14 0.42
N PRO A 264 20.79 -20.05 -0.38
CA PRO A 264 21.94 -20.85 0.05
C PRO A 264 23.13 -20.02 0.56
N ARG A 265 23.33 -18.81 0.03
CA ARG A 265 24.41 -17.91 0.48
C ARG A 265 24.16 -17.38 1.89
N CYS A 266 22.94 -16.98 2.21
CA CYS A 266 22.58 -16.56 3.56
C CYS A 266 22.66 -17.74 4.55
N VAL A 267 22.22 -18.93 4.14
CA VAL A 267 22.37 -20.16 4.94
C VAL A 267 23.85 -20.46 5.21
N TYR A 268 24.70 -20.42 4.18
CA TYR A 268 26.14 -20.66 4.31
C TYR A 268 26.80 -19.66 5.27
N ASN A 269 26.37 -18.40 5.23
CA ASN A 269 26.84 -17.35 6.14
C ASN A 269 26.21 -17.41 7.55
N GLY A 270 25.45 -18.47 7.88
CA GLY A 270 24.85 -18.66 9.21
C GLY A 270 23.72 -17.68 9.53
N LYS A 271 23.17 -16.97 8.53
CA LYS A 271 22.12 -15.98 8.73
C LYS A 271 20.77 -16.63 8.98
N LYS A 272 19.88 -15.92 9.66
CA LYS A 272 18.50 -16.35 9.96
C LYS A 272 17.51 -15.24 9.64
N PHE A 273 16.35 -15.62 9.12
CA PHE A 273 15.22 -14.74 8.93
C PHE A 273 13.98 -15.33 9.61
N ILE A 274 13.51 -14.66 10.66
CA ILE A 274 12.36 -15.04 11.47
C ILE A 274 11.23 -14.04 11.21
N TYR A 275 9.99 -14.50 11.23
CA TYR A 275 8.84 -13.62 11.14
C TYR A 275 7.78 -13.92 12.19
N ILE A 276 7.01 -12.89 12.53
CA ILE A 276 5.85 -12.94 13.41
C ILE A 276 4.73 -12.15 12.75
N CYS A 277 3.58 -12.77 12.51
CA CYS A 277 2.36 -12.09 12.09
C CYS A 277 1.40 -12.05 13.27
N SER A 278 0.79 -10.89 13.51
CA SER A 278 -0.15 -10.72 14.61
C SER A 278 -1.36 -9.89 14.18
N CYS A 279 -2.54 -10.35 14.57
CA CYS A 279 -3.83 -9.72 14.28
C CYS A 279 -4.29 -8.69 15.33
N ILE A 280 -3.46 -8.44 16.35
CA ILE A 280 -3.77 -7.54 17.47
C ILE A 280 -3.33 -6.10 17.17
N THR A 281 -3.73 -5.16 18.05
CA THR A 281 -3.27 -3.78 17.92
C THR A 281 -1.81 -3.65 18.33
N TYR A 282 -1.13 -2.59 17.89
CA TYR A 282 0.28 -2.41 18.26
C TYR A 282 0.48 -2.26 19.78
N ASN A 283 -0.47 -1.62 20.46
CA ASN A 283 -0.48 -1.47 21.91
C ASN A 283 -0.60 -2.83 22.61
N ASP A 284 -1.50 -3.70 22.14
CA ASP A 284 -1.68 -5.04 22.71
C ASP A 284 -0.46 -5.94 22.45
N TYR A 285 0.21 -5.74 21.30
CA TYR A 285 1.45 -6.46 21.01
C TYR A 285 2.55 -6.16 22.02
N MET A 286 2.66 -4.93 22.52
CA MET A 286 3.63 -4.60 23.57
C MET A 286 3.40 -5.34 24.89
N ALA A 287 2.14 -5.70 25.19
CA ALA A 287 1.79 -6.47 26.38
C ALA A 287 1.90 -7.99 26.17
N ASN A 288 2.20 -8.45 24.95
CA ASN A 288 2.22 -9.86 24.61
C ASN A 288 3.52 -10.54 25.09
N PRO A 289 3.49 -11.78 25.61
CA PRO A 289 4.70 -12.51 26.02
C PRO A 289 5.75 -12.69 24.92
N ILE A 290 5.33 -12.72 23.64
CA ILE A 290 6.24 -12.86 22.50
C ILE A 290 6.84 -11.53 22.04
N TYR A 291 6.48 -10.42 22.71
CA TYR A 291 6.96 -9.08 22.39
C TYR A 291 8.49 -9.03 22.34
N ARG A 292 9.00 -8.33 21.34
CA ARG A 292 10.39 -7.92 21.24
C ARG A 292 10.42 -6.43 20.90
N ARG A 293 11.40 -5.71 21.41
CA ARG A 293 11.54 -4.27 21.16
C ARG A 293 12.03 -4.04 19.73
N ALA A 294 11.40 -3.10 19.04
CA ALA A 294 11.77 -2.73 17.67
C ALA A 294 13.16 -2.08 17.61
N ASN A 295 13.88 -2.31 16.52
CA ASN A 295 15.02 -1.48 16.10
C ASN A 295 14.65 -0.49 15.01
N LEU A 296 13.56 -0.76 14.29
CA LEU A 296 12.93 0.13 13.31
C LEU A 296 11.43 -0.16 13.28
N ILE A 297 10.63 0.89 13.26
CA ILE A 297 9.19 0.79 13.03
C ILE A 297 8.89 1.31 11.62
N ILE A 298 8.00 0.61 10.93
CA ILE A 298 7.61 0.94 9.56
C ILE A 298 6.10 0.92 9.46
N ALA A 299 5.52 1.96 8.86
CA ALA A 299 4.14 1.96 8.43
C ALA A 299 4.07 2.26 6.93
N PHE A 300 3.57 1.31 6.14
CA PHE A 300 3.45 1.48 4.70
C PHE A 300 2.09 2.08 4.33
N GLN A 301 2.09 2.96 3.32
CA GLN A 301 0.88 3.55 2.75
C GLN A 301 -0.05 4.14 3.82
N VAL A 302 0.54 4.97 4.68
CA VAL A 302 -0.14 5.52 5.85
C VAL A 302 -1.24 6.47 5.43
N LEU A 303 -2.48 6.00 5.54
CA LEU A 303 -3.68 6.83 5.37
C LEU A 303 -4.08 7.48 6.70
N LYS A 304 -4.04 6.72 7.79
CA LYS A 304 -4.46 7.15 9.13
C LYS A 304 -3.67 6.44 10.21
N LEU A 305 -3.23 7.17 11.22
CA LEU A 305 -2.62 6.62 12.42
C LEU A 305 -3.53 6.86 13.62
N ARG A 306 -3.73 5.84 14.46
CA ARG A 306 -4.48 6.05 15.70
C ARG A 306 -3.56 6.70 16.74
N ASN A 307 -4.09 7.61 17.56
CA ASN A 307 -3.31 8.28 18.62
C ASN A 307 -2.56 7.29 19.51
N ASN A 308 -3.23 6.20 19.90
CA ASN A 308 -2.65 5.13 20.68
C ASN A 308 -1.47 4.46 19.98
N CYS A 309 -1.54 4.29 18.65
CA CYS A 309 -0.46 3.73 17.86
C CYS A 309 0.75 4.67 17.80
N ILE A 310 0.53 5.98 17.63
CA ILE A 310 1.60 7.00 17.65
C ILE A 310 2.33 7.03 18.99
N LYS A 311 1.58 7.01 20.11
CA LYS A 311 2.17 6.92 21.46
C LYS A 311 2.97 5.63 21.67
N THR A 312 2.49 4.52 21.13
CA THR A 312 3.21 3.23 21.16
C THR A 312 4.48 3.26 20.33
N MET A 313 4.48 3.94 19.17
CA MET A 313 5.71 4.17 18.41
C MET A 313 6.72 5.00 19.21
N GLN A 314 6.27 6.07 19.87
CA GLN A 314 7.11 6.92 20.72
C GLN A 314 7.77 6.14 21.87
N SER A 315 7.07 5.18 22.48
CA SER A 315 7.62 4.40 23.60
C SER A 315 8.73 3.42 23.21
N GLN A 316 8.83 3.05 21.92
CA GLN A 316 9.87 2.13 21.45
C GLN A 316 11.26 2.75 21.40
N ASP A 317 11.31 4.08 21.23
CA ASP A 317 12.54 4.86 21.16
C ASP A 317 13.52 4.28 20.14
N CYS A 318 13.05 4.25 18.89
CA CYS A 318 13.82 3.84 17.72
C CYS A 318 13.31 4.58 16.49
N PRO A 319 14.05 4.52 15.37
CA PRO A 319 13.64 5.17 14.13
C PRO A 319 12.26 4.70 13.65
N VAL A 320 11.53 5.64 13.05
CA VAL A 320 10.21 5.40 12.47
C VAL A 320 10.23 5.83 11.01
N LEU A 321 9.92 4.90 10.11
CA LEU A 321 9.80 5.14 8.67
C LEU A 321 8.34 5.02 8.26
N LEU A 322 7.81 6.06 7.63
CA LEU A 322 6.46 6.07 7.09
C LEU A 322 6.55 6.21 5.58
N THR A 323 5.70 5.49 4.86
CA THR A 323 5.51 5.71 3.42
C THR A 323 4.12 6.23 3.13
N THR A 324 4.02 7.14 2.16
CA THR A 324 2.75 7.70 1.68
C THR A 324 2.67 7.62 0.16
N MET A 325 1.51 7.97 -0.39
CA MET A 325 1.25 8.00 -1.83
C MET A 325 1.63 9.33 -2.50
N SER A 326 1.77 10.40 -1.72
CA SER A 326 2.20 11.72 -2.20
C SER A 326 2.88 12.52 -1.09
N GLN A 327 3.51 13.63 -1.49
CA GLN A 327 4.07 14.61 -0.57
C GLN A 327 2.98 15.27 0.29
N ASP A 328 1.81 15.59 -0.28
CA ASP A 328 0.71 16.23 0.47
C ASP A 328 0.23 15.33 1.61
N THR A 329 -0.01 14.03 1.33
CA THR A 329 -0.36 13.07 2.36
C THR A 329 0.76 12.93 3.39
N ALA A 330 2.02 13.09 3.00
CA ALA A 330 3.14 13.07 3.94
C ALA A 330 3.09 14.25 4.91
N LEU A 331 2.86 15.46 4.41
CA LEU A 331 2.71 16.66 5.24
C LEU A 331 1.53 16.54 6.21
N GLU A 332 0.39 16.01 5.75
CA GLU A 332 -0.75 15.70 6.61
C GLU A 332 -0.37 14.72 7.73
N LYS A 333 0.44 13.67 7.43
CA LYS A 333 0.88 12.70 8.45
C LYS A 333 1.86 13.32 9.45
N VAL A 334 2.74 14.23 9.01
CA VAL A 334 3.62 14.99 9.93
C VAL A 334 2.78 15.84 10.88
N ALA A 335 1.82 16.59 10.36
CA ALA A 335 0.92 17.41 11.18
C ALA A 335 0.09 16.56 12.17
N GLU A 336 -0.38 15.39 11.75
CA GLU A 336 -1.09 14.43 12.62
C GLU A 336 -0.21 13.98 13.80
N ILE A 337 1.06 13.64 13.54
CA ILE A 337 2.02 13.24 14.58
C ILE A 337 2.32 14.41 15.53
N GLN A 338 2.58 15.60 14.99
CA GLN A 338 2.86 16.81 15.76
C GLN A 338 1.70 17.22 16.65
N ASN A 339 0.46 17.11 16.17
CA ASN A 339 -0.73 17.38 16.97
C ASN A 339 -0.87 16.44 18.18
N ILE A 340 -0.28 15.24 18.13
CA ILE A 340 -0.40 14.22 19.19
C ILE A 340 0.80 14.24 20.14
N LEU A 341 2.01 14.47 19.63
CA LEU A 341 3.26 14.37 20.39
C LEU A 341 3.91 15.73 20.72
N GLY A 342 3.52 16.79 20.02
CA GLY A 342 4.11 18.12 20.11
C GLY A 342 4.75 18.56 18.80
N THR A 343 4.78 19.87 18.56
CA THR A 343 5.35 20.50 17.34
C THR A 343 6.85 20.31 17.19
N ASP A 344 7.55 20.01 18.29
CA ASP A 344 9.00 19.78 18.30
C ASP A 344 9.38 18.44 17.64
N ILE A 345 8.43 17.52 17.47
CA ILE A 345 8.65 16.27 16.74
C ILE A 345 8.66 16.55 15.24
N CYS A 346 9.86 16.56 14.66
CA CYS A 346 10.04 16.76 13.23
C CYS A 346 10.74 15.55 12.59
N PRO A 347 10.39 15.20 11.34
CA PRO A 347 11.12 14.18 10.61
C PRO A 347 12.53 14.69 10.27
N VAL A 348 13.50 13.78 10.29
CA VAL A 348 14.87 14.05 9.83
C VAL A 348 14.89 14.26 8.32
N ILE A 349 14.06 13.51 7.60
CA ILE A 349 13.88 13.67 6.15
C ILE A 349 12.42 13.46 5.73
N GLY A 350 12.02 14.17 4.68
CA GLY A 350 10.80 13.95 3.90
C GLY A 350 11.15 14.00 2.41
N ILE A 351 11.22 12.85 1.73
CA ILE A 351 11.75 12.77 0.36
C ILE A 351 10.93 11.85 -0.55
N LYS A 352 10.99 12.12 -1.85
CA LYS A 352 10.49 11.19 -2.88
C LYS A 352 11.30 9.90 -2.84
N ASN A 353 10.60 8.78 -2.87
CA ASN A 353 11.22 7.47 -2.86
C ASN A 353 11.62 7.03 -4.27
N LYS A 354 12.92 6.82 -4.50
CA LYS A 354 13.39 6.25 -5.77
C LYS A 354 13.11 4.75 -5.90
N PHE A 355 12.79 4.09 -4.79
CA PHE A 355 12.40 2.69 -4.73
C PHE A 355 10.89 2.49 -4.50
N MET A 356 10.09 3.48 -4.90
CA MET A 356 8.64 3.30 -4.98
C MET A 356 8.31 2.16 -5.94
N SER A 357 7.18 1.50 -5.69
CA SER A 357 6.63 0.51 -6.61
C SER A 357 6.38 1.16 -7.98
N LEU A 358 6.59 0.41 -9.04
CA LEU A 358 6.20 0.81 -10.40
C LEU A 358 4.88 0.14 -10.81
N ARG A 359 4.33 -0.74 -9.97
CA ARG A 359 2.99 -1.31 -10.16
C ARG A 359 1.93 -0.24 -9.87
N PRO A 360 1.05 0.08 -10.82
CA PRO A 360 -0.10 0.93 -10.54
C PRO A 360 -1.15 0.22 -9.68
N TYR A 361 -1.74 0.98 -8.77
CA TYR A 361 -2.90 0.65 -7.95
C TYR A 361 -3.98 1.68 -8.21
N ARG A 362 -5.25 1.28 -8.11
CA ARG A 362 -6.38 2.17 -8.33
C ARG A 362 -7.09 2.46 -7.02
N SER A 363 -7.28 3.74 -6.72
CA SER A 363 -8.14 4.24 -5.64
C SER A 363 -9.43 4.83 -6.21
N ILE A 364 -10.33 5.31 -5.34
CA ILE A 364 -11.58 5.99 -5.75
C ILE A 364 -11.27 7.24 -6.60
N LYS A 365 -10.20 7.97 -6.25
CA LYS A 365 -9.87 9.26 -6.87
C LYS A 365 -8.90 9.13 -8.04
N TYR A 366 -7.88 8.28 -7.92
CA TYR A 366 -6.77 8.24 -8.88
C TYR A 366 -6.02 6.90 -8.88
N VAL A 367 -5.22 6.71 -9.92
CA VAL A 367 -4.19 5.66 -9.98
C VAL A 367 -2.93 6.17 -9.29
N TYR A 368 -2.32 5.34 -8.44
CA TYR A 368 -1.10 5.64 -7.71
C TYR A 368 -0.17 4.44 -7.70
N CYS A 369 1.09 4.65 -7.36
CA CYS A 369 1.99 3.55 -7.05
C CYS A 369 2.42 3.63 -5.59
N ARG A 370 2.64 2.46 -4.97
CA ARG A 370 2.90 2.36 -3.54
C ARG A 370 4.30 2.89 -3.20
N ASN A 371 4.41 3.36 -1.98
CA ASN A 371 5.62 3.88 -1.33
C ASN A 371 6.25 5.06 -2.08
N ALA A 372 5.45 5.95 -2.68
CA ALA A 372 5.94 7.07 -3.49
C ALA A 372 6.78 8.10 -2.71
N PHE A 373 6.48 8.31 -1.43
CA PHE A 373 7.16 9.29 -0.57
C PHE A 373 7.51 8.68 0.78
N LEU A 374 8.64 9.09 1.36
CA LEU A 374 9.17 8.63 2.63
C LEU A 374 9.24 9.77 3.64
N ILE A 375 8.90 9.45 4.88
CA ILE A 375 9.12 10.30 6.06
C ILE A 375 9.89 9.47 7.07
N ILE A 376 10.97 10.02 7.63
CA ILE A 376 11.76 9.29 8.62
C ILE A 376 12.01 10.17 9.83
N TYR A 377 11.74 9.59 11.00
CA TYR A 377 12.09 10.13 12.29
C TYR A 377 13.22 9.30 12.87
N GLU A 378 14.24 9.94 13.46
CA GLU A 378 15.28 9.24 14.22
C GLU A 378 14.70 8.65 15.52
N THR A 379 13.83 9.40 16.18
CA THR A 379 12.99 8.97 17.29
C THR A 379 11.74 9.86 17.34
N LEU A 380 10.67 9.38 17.97
CA LEU A 380 9.47 10.17 18.24
C LEU A 380 9.45 10.75 19.67
N LYS A 381 10.57 10.67 20.41
CA LYS A 381 10.70 11.30 21.73
C LYS A 381 10.99 12.80 21.61
N ASN A 382 10.43 13.58 22.52
CA ASN A 382 10.75 15.00 22.66
C ASN A 382 12.16 15.13 23.26
N THR A 383 13.05 15.84 22.58
CA THR A 383 14.40 16.18 23.08
C THR A 383 14.38 17.26 24.17
N THR A 384 13.24 17.89 24.41
CA THR A 384 13.07 19.02 25.34
C THR A 384 13.12 18.65 26.82
N SER A 385 13.20 17.37 27.20
CA SER A 385 13.45 16.97 28.59
C SER A 385 14.93 16.87 28.97
N GLU A 386 15.89 16.98 28.03
CA GLU A 386 17.31 16.76 28.33
C GLU A 386 18.27 17.88 27.87
N ILE A 387 17.80 18.95 27.20
CA ILE A 387 18.71 20.00 26.69
C ILE A 387 18.28 21.40 27.16
N GLN A 388 18.51 21.68 28.44
CA GLN A 388 18.99 23.02 28.83
C GLN A 388 20.51 23.05 28.64
N SER A 389 20.97 23.12 27.39
CA SER A 389 22.24 23.78 27.01
C SER A 389 22.51 23.62 25.50
N ASN A 390 22.38 24.76 24.81
CA ASN A 390 23.09 25.13 23.58
C ASN A 390 22.83 24.32 22.29
N SER A 391 21.94 24.88 21.47
CA SER A 391 22.27 25.58 20.21
C SER A 391 21.38 25.21 19.02
N VAL A 392 20.64 26.24 18.58
CA VAL A 392 20.17 26.58 17.23
C VAL A 392 19.62 25.44 16.37
N CYS A 393 18.30 25.29 16.43
CA CYS A 393 17.48 24.63 15.43
C CYS A 393 17.64 25.39 14.09
N SER A 394 18.38 24.79 13.13
CA SER A 394 18.43 25.28 11.76
C SER A 394 17.16 24.84 11.02
N THR A 395 16.44 25.85 10.58
CA THR A 395 15.21 25.88 9.79
C THR A 395 15.22 24.87 8.64
N VAL A 396 14.32 23.89 8.71
CA VAL A 396 13.72 23.26 7.52
C VAL A 396 12.23 23.14 7.81
N CYS A 397 11.50 24.22 7.55
CA CYS A 397 10.07 24.14 7.28
C CYS A 397 9.93 23.68 5.82
N ILE A 398 9.25 22.55 5.61
CA ILE A 398 8.68 22.15 4.31
C ILE A 398 7.18 22.17 4.48
#